data_AF-A0A6A9QNP2-F1
#
_entry.id   AF-A0A6A9QNP2-F1
#
_cell.length_a   1.000
_cell.length_b   1.000
_cell.length_c   1.000
_cell.angle_alpha   90.00
_cell.angle_beta   90.00
_cell.angle_gamma   90.00
#
_symmetry.space_group_name_H-M   'P 1'
#
loop_
_entity.id
_entity.type
_entity.pdbx_description
1 polymer ?
#
loop_
_entity_poly.entity_id
_entity_poly.type
_entity_poly.pdbx_seq_one_letter_code
_entity_poly.pdbx_strand_id
1 'polypeptide(L)' 'MTELPKSSLFFHIQVLQDAGLVAVKRRFTVSGPRTFIRITEKGTDKVKGCLDVMRDFDQS' A
#
# COMPACT_ATOMS: atom_id res chain seq x y z
N MET A 1 -18.15 -3.69 1.07
CA MET A 1 -17.29 -3.04 0.06
C MET A 1 -16.66 -1.83 0.73
N THR A 2 -15.36 -1.58 0.56
CA THR A 2 -14.75 -0.35 1.06
C THR A 2 -15.27 0.84 0.23
N GLU A 3 -15.59 1.96 0.87
CA GLU A 3 -16.10 3.18 0.20
C GLU A 3 -15.02 3.95 -0.57
N LEU A 4 -13.81 3.38 -0.71
CA LEU A 4 -12.67 4.06 -1.33
C LEU A 4 -12.82 4.09 -2.86
N PRO A 5 -12.92 5.28 -3.49
CA PRO A 5 -13.02 5.39 -4.94
C PRO A 5 -11.80 4.79 -5.65
N LYS A 6 -12.02 4.12 -6.78
CA LYS A 6 -10.95 3.46 -7.54
C LYS A 6 -9.85 4.43 -7.99
N SER A 7 -10.22 5.64 -8.40
CA SER A 7 -9.28 6.71 -8.78
C SER A 7 -8.40 7.12 -7.60
N SER A 8 -9.00 7.27 -6.42
CA SER A 8 -8.29 7.56 -5.17
C SER A 8 -7.30 6.45 -4.84
N LEU A 9 -7.74 5.19 -4.83
CA LEU A 9 -6.86 4.05 -4.54
C LEU A 9 -5.66 3.99 -5.50
N PHE A 10 -5.88 4.19 -6.80
CA PHE A 10 -4.80 4.17 -7.79
C PHE A 10 -3.78 5.27 -7.52
N PHE A 11 -4.24 6.49 -7.24
CA PHE A 11 -3.37 7.62 -6.90
C PHE A 11 -2.53 7.33 -5.65
N HIS A 12 -3.14 6.82 -4.58
CA HIS A 12 -2.40 6.46 -3.35
C HIS A 12 -1.34 5.40 -3.60
N ILE A 13 -1.64 4.38 -4.42
CA ILE A 13 -0.66 3.36 -4.79
C ILE A 13 0.52 3.97 -5.55
N GLN A 14 0.25 4.92 -6.45
CA GLN A 14 1.31 5.60 -7.21
C GLN A 14 2.23 6.39 -6.29
N VAL A 15 1.68 7.18 -5.36
CA VAL A 15 2.48 7.91 -4.36
C VAL A 15 3.36 6.97 -3.53
N LEU A 16 2.80 5.84 -3.09
CA LEU A 16 3.56 4.84 -2.32
C LEU A 16 4.65 4.16 -3.16
N GLN A 17 4.41 3.99 -4.46
CA GLN A 17 5.38 3.43 -5.39
C GLN A 17 6.54 4.41 -5.64
N ASP A 18 6.22 5.69 -5.90
CA ASP A 18 7.20 6.75 -6.12
C ASP A 18 8.09 6.95 -4.88
N ALA A 19 7.53 6.78 -3.68
CA ALA A 19 8.27 6.80 -2.42
C ALA A 19 9.12 5.53 -2.17
N GLY A 20 9.01 4.52 -3.03
CA GLY A 20 9.69 3.22 -2.89
C GLY A 20 9.16 2.37 -1.74
N LEU A 21 7.95 2.63 -1.25
CA LEU A 21 7.33 1.88 -0.14
C LEU A 21 6.63 0.62 -0.65
N VAL A 22 6.09 0.65 -1.88
CA VAL A 22 5.51 -0.51 -2.54
C VAL A 22 6.12 -0.74 -3.92
N ALA A 23 6.15 -2.00 -4.34
CA ALA A 23 6.48 -2.39 -5.70
C ALA A 23 5.20 -2.83 -6.42
N VAL A 24 4.94 -2.25 -7.58
CA VAL A 24 3.75 -2.55 -8.40
C VAL A 24 4.17 -3.27 -9.67
N LYS A 25 3.55 -4.42 -9.96
CA LYS A 25 3.76 -5.17 -11.20
C LYS A 25 2.44 -5.57 -11.83
N ARG A 26 2.28 -5.35 -13.12
CA ARG A 26 1.18 -5.92 -13.90
C ARG A 26 1.59 -7.28 -14.45
N ARG A 27 0.76 -8.30 -14.25
CA ARG A 27 0.96 -9.63 -14.82
C ARG A 27 -0.35 -10.15 -15.41
N PHE A 28 -0.23 -10.90 -16.49
CA PHE A 28 -1.37 -11.64 -17.02
C PHE A 28 -1.62 -12.87 -16.14
N THR A 29 -2.88 -13.06 -15.76
CA THR A 29 -3.36 -14.28 -15.13
C THR A 29 -4.38 -14.95 -16.05
N VAL A 30 -4.80 -16.17 -15.70
CA VAL A 30 -5.87 -16.89 -16.43
C VAL A 30 -7.17 -16.06 -16.50
N SER A 31 -7.41 -15.19 -15.52
CA SER A 31 -8.58 -14.31 -15.46
C SER A 31 -8.35 -12.89 -16.01
N GLY A 32 -7.26 -12.69 -16.77
CA GLY A 32 -6.90 -11.42 -17.40
C GLY A 32 -5.75 -10.67 -16.72
N PRO A 33 -5.40 -9.45 -17.18
CA PRO A 33 -4.34 -8.65 -16.57
C PRO A 33 -4.71 -8.25 -15.13
N ARG A 34 -3.80 -8.49 -14.19
CA ARG A 34 -3.93 -8.13 -12.78
C ARG A 34 -2.74 -7.32 -12.30
N THR A 35 -3.02 -6.38 -11.40
CA THR A 35 -2.00 -5.59 -10.69
C THR A 35 -1.64 -6.29 -9.39
N PHE A 36 -0.37 -6.58 -9.19
CA PHE A 36 0.19 -7.11 -7.96
C PHE A 36 0.97 -6.01 -7.27
N ILE A 37 0.70 -5.83 -5.98
CA ILE A 37 1.31 -4.78 -5.16
C ILE A 37 1.98 -5.50 -3.99
N ARG A 38 3.28 -5.27 -3.82
CA ARG A 38 4.07 -5.84 -2.72
C ARG A 38 4.61 -4.71 -1.86
N ILE A 39 4.45 -4.80 -0.55
CA ILE A 39 5.14 -3.90 0.39
C ILE A 39 6.64 -4.21 0.33
N THR A 40 7.47 -3.19 0.18
CA THR A 40 8.93 -3.35 0.20
C THR A 40 9.44 -3.45 1.64
N GLU A 41 10.71 -3.78 1.84
CA GLU A 41 11.33 -3.74 3.17
C GLU A 41 11.21 -2.34 3.81
N LYS A 42 11.58 -1.29 3.07
CA LYS A 42 11.37 0.11 3.46
C LYS A 42 9.90 0.43 3.82
N GLY A 43 8.97 -0.12 3.04
CA GLY A 43 7.54 0.01 3.29
C GLY A 43 7.11 -0.65 4.60
N THR A 44 7.61 -1.86 4.86
CA THR A 44 7.34 -2.61 6.09
C THR A 44 7.83 -1.84 7.32
N ASP A 45 9.03 -1.26 7.26
CA ASP A 45 9.57 -0.46 8.37
C ASP A 45 8.72 0.79 8.62
N LYS A 46 8.22 1.43 7.55
CA LYS A 46 7.32 2.57 7.68
C LYS A 46 5.97 2.19 8.28
N VAL A 47 5.43 1.02 7.94
CA VAL A 47 4.20 0.49 8.53
C VAL A 47 4.38 0.21 10.03
N LYS A 48 5.50 -0.40 10.43
CA LYS A 48 5.82 -0.63 11.86
C LYS A 48 5.82 0.69 12.63
N GLY A 49 6.57 1.69 12.16
CA GLY A 49 6.61 2.99 12.83
C GLY A 49 5.24 3.68 12.90
N CYS A 50 4.37 3.51 11.90
CA CYS A 50 3.00 4.00 11.95
C CYS A 50 2.18 3.29 13.04
N LEU A 51 2.27 1.96 13.11
CA LEU A 51 1.59 1.15 14.13
C LEU A 51 2.07 1.47 15.54
N ASP A 52 3.37 1.74 15.72
CA ASP A 52 3.93 2.12 17.01
C ASP A 52 3.35 3.46 17.48
N VAL A 53 3.32 4.48 16.62
CA VAL A 53 2.68 5.78 16.93
C VAL A 53 1.19 5.63 17.24
N MET A 54 0.48 4.78 16.49
CA MET A 54 -0.94 4.51 16.75
C MET A 54 -1.17 3.85 18.11
N ARG A 55 -0.28 2.93 18.53
CA ARG A 55 -0.33 2.30 19.86
C ARG A 55 -0.08 3.30 20.97
N ASP A 56 0.89 4.19 20.80
CA ASP A 56 1.19 5.24 21.77
C ASP A 56 -0.01 6.21 21.92
N PHE A 57 -0.69 6.50 20.81
CA PHE A 57 -1.88 7.36 20.81
C PHE A 57 -3.09 6.73 21.50
N ASP A 58 -3.28 5.41 21.38
CA ASP A 58 -4.41 4.69 22.01
C ASP A 58 -4.24 4.51 23.52
N GLN A 59 -3.03 4.73 24.05
CA GLN A 59 -2.70 4.64 25.48
C GLN A 59 -2.66 5.99 26.20
N SER A 60 -2.94 7.10 25.49
CA SER A 60 -2.92 8.48 25.99
C SER A 60 -4.34 9.02 26.20
#